data_AF-A0A968YLA7-F1
#
_entry.id   AF-A0A968YLA7-F1
#
_cell.length_a   1.000
_cell.length_b   1.000
_cell.length_c   1.000
_cell.angle_alpha   90.00
_cell.angle_beta   90.00
_cell.angle_gamma   90.00
#
_symmetry.space_group_name_H-M   'P 1'
#
loop_
_entity.id
_entity.type
_entity.pdbx_description
1 polymer ?
#
loop_
_entity_poly.entity_id
_entity_poly.type
_entity_poly.pdbx_seq_one_letter_code
_entity_poly.pdbx_strand_id
1 'polypeptide(L)'
;VYIRSWVVEAPYVLTHQPLFLQDAQNVLEQMKQDFPNLCDLYSMIMHPTYEALAATLGFQKMRNSPSSIYWMYLAVDRFLALDIASAFPSFPAHKTLKS
;
A
#
# COMPACT_ATOMS: atom_id res chain seq x y z
N VAL A 1 9.40 -6.93 -4.49
CA VAL A 1 9.81 -6.26 -3.23
C VAL A 1 9.07 -6.88 -2.06
N TYR A 2 9.79 -7.16 -0.96
CA TYR A 2 9.21 -7.64 0.28
C TYR A 2 8.95 -6.47 1.24
N ILE A 3 7.71 -6.31 1.69
CA ILE A 3 7.30 -5.27 2.63
C ILE A 3 7.26 -5.88 4.04
N ARG A 4 8.18 -5.46 4.93
CA ARG A 4 8.37 -6.10 6.25
C ARG A 4 7.19 -5.85 7.20
N SER A 5 6.75 -4.60 7.33
CA SER A 5 5.53 -4.16 8.01
C SER A 5 5.59 -2.64 8.19
N TRP A 6 4.45 -1.98 8.30
CA TRP A 6 4.35 -0.60 8.79
C TRP A 6 3.09 -0.48 9.64
N VAL A 7 3.10 0.44 10.60
CA VAL A 7 1.97 0.75 11.47
C VAL A 7 1.91 2.26 11.60
N VAL A 8 0.76 2.84 11.28
CA VAL A 8 0.45 4.23 11.64
C VAL A 8 -0.44 4.17 12.87
N GLU A 9 -0.14 4.96 13.90
CA GLU A 9 -0.97 4.97 15.10
C GLU A 9 -2.40 5.40 14.76
N ALA A 10 -3.38 4.79 15.44
CA ALA A 10 -4.81 4.94 15.18
C ALA A 10 -5.29 6.38 14.89
N PRO A 11 -4.90 7.42 15.66
CA PRO A 11 -5.39 8.79 15.40
C PRO A 11 -4.87 9.40 14.08
N TYR A 12 -3.80 8.84 13.51
CA TYR A 12 -3.14 9.38 12.33
C TYR A 12 -3.41 8.59 11.05
N VAL A 13 -4.01 7.39 11.16
CA VAL A 13 -4.20 6.45 10.04
C VAL A 13 -4.89 7.13 8.87
N LEU A 14 -6.06 7.72 9.07
CA LEU A 14 -6.87 8.26 7.97
C LEU A 14 -6.16 9.40 7.22
N THR A 15 -5.37 10.21 7.91
CA THR A 15 -4.70 11.38 7.34
C THR A 15 -3.36 11.03 6.67
N HIS A 16 -2.60 10.09 7.25
CA HIS A 16 -1.23 9.80 6.83
C HIS A 16 -1.11 8.57 5.94
N GLN A 17 -2.10 7.67 5.97
CA GLN A 17 -2.10 6.48 5.13
C GLN A 17 -2.09 6.82 3.63
N PRO A 18 -2.91 7.75 3.10
CA PRO A 18 -2.84 8.11 1.69
C PRO A 18 -1.47 8.68 1.30
N LEU A 19 -0.91 9.56 2.15
CA LEU A 19 0.41 10.16 1.93
C LEU A 19 1.51 9.10 1.88
N PHE A 20 1.51 8.19 2.86
CA PHE A 20 2.46 7.08 2.89
C PHE A 20 2.38 6.20 1.64
N LEU A 21 1.16 5.91 1.16
CA LEU A 21 0.97 5.09 -0.03
C LEU A 21 1.43 5.80 -1.31
N GLN A 22 1.22 7.12 -1.41
CA GLN A 22 1.72 7.94 -2.51
C GLN A 22 3.25 8.01 -2.51
N ASP A 23 3.86 8.20 -1.34
CA ASP A 23 5.31 8.16 -1.20
C ASP A 23 5.87 6.79 -1.60
N ALA A 24 5.18 5.71 -1.22
CA ALA A 24 5.55 4.36 -1.64
C ALA A 24 5.44 4.17 -3.17
N GLN A 25 4.43 4.76 -3.84
CA GLN A 25 4.36 4.75 -5.31
C GLN A 25 5.57 5.45 -5.92
N ASN A 26 5.91 6.66 -5.45
CA ASN A 26 7.06 7.42 -5.95
C ASN A 26 8.38 6.63 -5.80
N VAL A 27 8.60 5.99 -4.65
CA VAL A 27 9.78 5.15 -4.40
C VAL A 27 9.80 3.95 -5.36
N LEU A 28 8.67 3.27 -5.55
CA LEU A 28 8.58 2.10 -6.43
C LEU A 28 8.78 2.47 -7.91
N GLU A 29 8.30 3.63 -8.36
CA GLU A 29 8.56 4.14 -9.70
C GLU A 29 10.06 4.34 -9.94
N GLN A 30 10.75 4.95 -8.98
CA GLN A 30 12.20 5.12 -9.07
C GLN A 30 12.92 3.77 -9.07
N MET A 31 12.52 2.85 -8.18
CA MET A 31 13.11 1.51 -8.12
C MET A 31 12.92 0.72 -9.42
N LYS A 32 11.84 0.92 -10.16
CA LYS A 32 11.65 0.25 -11.46
C LYS A 32 12.66 0.70 -12.52
N GLN A 33 13.20 1.90 -12.43
CA GLN A 33 14.26 2.36 -13.32
C GLN A 33 15.55 1.59 -13.06
N ASP A 34 15.88 1.36 -11.79
CA ASP A 34 17.07 0.63 -11.37
C ASP A 34 16.90 -0.90 -11.53
N PHE A 35 15.66 -1.39 -11.37
CA PHE A 35 15.31 -2.80 -11.40
C PHE A 35 14.10 -3.05 -12.33
N PRO A 36 14.31 -3.15 -13.65
CA PRO A 36 13.21 -3.27 -14.62
C PRO A 36 12.37 -4.54 -14.46
N ASN A 37 12.92 -5.57 -13.80
CA ASN A 37 12.22 -6.83 -13.50
C ASN A 37 11.46 -6.80 -12.16
N LEU A 38 11.25 -5.63 -11.56
CA LEU A 38 10.46 -5.48 -10.35
C LEU A 38 8.96 -5.65 -10.66
N CYS A 39 8.42 -6.85 -10.42
CA CYS A 39 7.06 -7.19 -10.83
C CYS A 39 6.04 -7.28 -9.69
N ASP A 40 6.45 -7.74 -8.49
CA ASP A 40 5.51 -8.08 -7.43
C ASP A 40 5.85 -7.46 -6.07
N LEU A 41 4.80 -7.11 -5.33
CA LEU A 41 4.80 -6.73 -3.93
C LEU A 41 4.29 -7.89 -3.11
N TYR A 42 5.02 -8.25 -2.06
CA TYR A 42 4.62 -9.27 -1.10
C TYR A 42 4.51 -8.65 0.28
N SER A 43 3.37 -8.87 0.94
CA SER A 43 3.10 -8.42 2.30
C SER A 43 2.66 -9.59 3.17
N MET A 44 3.14 -9.62 4.41
CA MET A 44 2.74 -10.60 5.41
C MET A 44 1.67 -9.99 6.32
N ILE A 45 0.50 -10.62 6.39
CA ILE A 45 -0.58 -10.23 7.29
C ILE A 45 -0.48 -11.03 8.59
N MET A 46 -0.37 -10.31 9.70
CA MET A 46 -0.28 -10.87 11.06
C MET A 46 -1.56 -10.62 11.89
N HIS A 47 -2.48 -9.79 11.40
CA HIS A 47 -3.77 -9.52 12.05
C HIS A 47 -4.86 -9.23 11.01
N PRO A 48 -6.10 -9.77 11.16
CA PRO A 48 -7.18 -9.62 10.17
C PRO A 48 -7.54 -8.16 9.86
N THR A 49 -7.34 -7.23 10.79
CA THR A 49 -7.58 -5.78 10.54
C THR A 49 -6.74 -5.24 9.38
N TYR A 50 -5.55 -5.78 9.14
CA TYR A 50 -4.70 -5.38 8.01
C TYR A 50 -5.06 -6.09 6.70
N GLU A 51 -5.83 -7.19 6.76
CA GLU A 51 -6.35 -7.87 5.57
C GLU A 51 -7.27 -6.95 4.78
N ALA A 52 -8.21 -6.28 5.47
CA ALA A 52 -9.15 -5.37 4.84
C ALA A 52 -8.42 -4.23 4.11
N LEU A 53 -7.40 -3.65 4.75
CA LEU A 53 -6.57 -2.63 4.13
C LEU A 53 -5.83 -3.17 2.90
N ALA A 54 -5.14 -4.30 3.03
CA ALA A 54 -4.41 -4.89 1.92
C ALA A 54 -5.35 -5.22 0.75
N ALA A 55 -6.55 -5.71 1.03
CA ALA A 55 -7.58 -5.97 0.04
C ALA A 55 -8.07 -4.69 -0.66
N THR A 56 -8.25 -3.57 0.05
CA THR A 56 -8.59 -2.26 -0.54
C THR A 56 -7.51 -1.80 -1.53
N LEU A 57 -6.24 -2.11 -1.26
CA LEU A 57 -5.11 -1.84 -2.15
C LEU A 57 -5.01 -2.83 -3.32
N GLY A 58 -5.86 -3.86 -3.36
CA GLY A 58 -5.89 -4.87 -4.41
C GLY A 58 -5.00 -6.09 -4.16
N PHE A 59 -4.40 -6.23 -2.97
CA PHE A 59 -3.64 -7.44 -2.63
C PHE A 59 -4.55 -8.67 -2.59
N GLN A 60 -3.97 -9.81 -2.98
CA GLN A 60 -4.67 -11.10 -3.03
C GLN A 60 -3.99 -12.10 -2.12
N LYS A 61 -4.80 -12.87 -1.38
CA LYS A 61 -4.32 -13.93 -0.48
C LYS A 61 -3.73 -15.09 -1.26
N MET A 62 -2.54 -15.55 -0.88
CA MET A 62 -1.93 -16.75 -1.45
C MET A 62 -2.57 -18.00 -0.84
N ARG A 63 -2.91 -18.99 -1.68
CA ARG A 63 -3.73 -20.17 -1.30
C ARG A 63 -3.15 -21.07 -0.20
N ASN A 64 -1.86 -20.96 0.15
CA ASN A 64 -1.14 -21.99 0.94
C ASN A 64 -0.60 -21.50 2.29
N SER A 65 -1.25 -20.57 2.95
CA SER A 65 -0.67 -19.97 4.15
C SER A 65 -1.41 -20.35 5.45
N PRO A 66 -0.68 -20.68 6.54
CA PRO A 66 -1.28 -21.06 7.82
C PRO A 66 -2.22 -19.97 8.35
N SER A 67 -3.25 -20.39 9.08
CA SER A 67 -4.45 -19.59 9.37
C SER A 67 -4.22 -18.31 10.19
N SER A 68 -3.07 -18.17 10.86
CA SER A 68 -2.75 -17.01 11.71
C SER A 68 -1.80 -15.99 11.08
N ILE A 69 -0.97 -16.40 10.12
CA ILE A 69 0.00 -15.53 9.43
C ILE A 69 0.01 -15.90 7.95
N TYR A 70 -0.26 -14.94 7.08
CA TYR A 70 -0.28 -15.24 5.66
C TYR A 70 0.20 -14.18 4.70
N TRP A 71 0.68 -14.69 3.56
CA TRP A 71 1.14 -13.89 2.45
C TRP A 71 -0.01 -13.41 1.59
N MET A 72 0.03 -12.12 1.28
CA MET A 72 -0.72 -11.53 0.19
C MET A 72 0.25 -10.94 -0.83
N TYR A 73 -0.18 -10.93 -2.09
CA TYR A 73 0.62 -10.40 -3.19
C TYR A 73 -0.17 -9.40 -4.04
N LEU A 74 0.55 -8.48 -4.68
CA LEU A 74 0.02 -7.50 -5.63
C LEU A 74 1.09 -7.23 -6.70
N ALA A 75 0.71 -7.23 -7.97
CA ALA A 75 1.61 -6.78 -9.04
C ALA A 75 1.94 -5.29 -8.86
N VAL A 76 3.22 -4.94 -8.95
CA VAL A 76 3.75 -3.57 -8.79
C VAL A 76 3.02 -2.61 -9.73
N ASP A 77 2.82 -2.98 -11.00
CA ASP A 77 2.14 -2.14 -11.97
C ASP A 77 0.69 -1.81 -11.57
N ARG A 78 0.00 -2.77 -10.94
CA ARG A 78 -1.36 -2.53 -10.43
C ARG A 78 -1.36 -1.60 -9.23
N PHE A 79 -0.35 -1.70 -8.37
CA PHE A 79 -0.19 -0.78 -7.25
C PHE A 79 0.14 0.64 -7.73
N LEU A 80 1.04 0.78 -8.71
CA LEU A 80 1.40 2.07 -9.30
C LEU A 80 0.23 2.72 -10.06
N ALA A 81 -0.65 1.93 -10.67
CA ALA A 81 -1.85 2.44 -11.34
C ALA A 81 -3.01 2.79 -10.40
N LEU A 82 -2.89 2.54 -9.10
CA LEU A 82 -3.95 2.79 -8.13
C LEU A 82 -4.11 4.29 -7.86
N ASP A 83 -5.32 4.81 -8.03
CA ASP A 83 -5.67 6.15 -7.55
C ASP A 83 -5.89 6.12 -6.04
N ILE A 84 -4.84 6.41 -5.29
CA ILE A 84 -4.85 6.43 -3.82
C ILE A 84 -5.85 7.46 -3.27
N ALA A 85 -6.02 8.61 -3.95
CA ALA A 85 -6.92 9.66 -3.48
C ALA A 85 -8.38 9.21 -3.58
N SER A 86 -8.72 8.48 -4.64
CA SER A 86 -10.06 7.91 -4.82
C SER A 86 -10.31 6.68 -3.92
N ALA A 87 -9.30 5.86 -3.66
CA ALA A 87 -9.42 4.67 -2.82
C ALA A 87 -9.51 4.99 -1.31
N PHE A 88 -9.00 6.16 -0.89
CA PHE A 88 -8.99 6.61 0.51
C PHE A 88 -9.50 8.06 0.61
N PRO A 89 -10.84 8.28 0.57
CA PRO A 89 -11.44 9.61 0.45
C PRO A 89 -11.27 10.52 1.69
N SER A 90 -10.58 10.09 2.74
CA SER A 90 -10.27 10.90 3.92
C SER A 90 -9.05 11.80 3.68
N PHE A 91 -9.11 12.66 2.66
CA PHE A 91 -8.16 13.75 2.48
C PHE A 91 -8.90 15.04 2.11
N PRO A 92 -8.86 16.11 2.92
CA PRO A 92 -9.16 17.42 2.41
C PRO A 92 -8.00 17.82 1.50
N ALA A 93 -8.26 17.97 0.20
CA ALA A 93 -7.28 18.51 -0.75
C ALA A 93 -6.64 19.76 -0.14
N HIS A 94 -5.31 19.76 0.01
CA HIS A 94 -4.55 20.94 0.40
C HIS A 94 -4.89 22.05 -0.60
N LYS A 95 -5.78 22.97 -0.22
CA LYS A 95 -5.90 24.24 -0.92
C LYS A 95 -4.57 24.95 -0.70
N THR A 96 -3.79 25.06 -1.77
CA THR A 96 -2.62 25.92 -1.82
C THR A 96 -3.05 27.33 -1.44
N LEU A 97 -2.76 27.74 -0.20
CA LEU A 97 -2.81 29.13 0.21
C LEU A 97 -1.71 29.85 -0.57
N LYS A 98 -2.10 30.54 -1.64
CA LYS A 98 -1.26 31.58 -2.24
C LYS A 98 -1.12 32.70 -1.21
N SER A 99 0.09 32.90 -0.69
CA SER A 99 0.51 34.17 -0.08
C SER A 99 1.11 35.06 -1.14
#